data_AF-A0A2S9S0N9-F1
#
_entry.id   AF-A0A2S9S0N9-F1
#
_cell.length_a   1.000
_cell.length_b   1.000
_cell.length_c   1.000
_cell.angle_alpha   90.00
_cell.angle_beta   90.00
_cell.angle_gamma   90.00
#
_symmetry.space_group_name_H-M   'P 1'
#
loop_
_entity.id
_entity.type
_entity.pdbx_description
1 polymer ?
#
loop_
_entity_poly.entity_id
_entity_poly.type
_entity_poly.pdbx_seq_one_letter_code
_entity_poly.pdbx_strand_id
1 'polypeptide(L)'
;MTAYFAVDNIPAGWIAFDSIRTTVTQQNYPELYRHLVGKYGSISNVPLAEDRFIRNASNNLSVGETQSDEIKKHVHKVRTHWVNSSDSNIFYDKTKTVIDSRLRTSTTTDDNLSDNGFMHPLLDSPMATGGNETRPKSLILKLCIKAINSLDDVQFWVKAFGVVENAGALDAGTLAQNMQSVEQKIEENKQSTLREINNAKADINQQFLQAQKNLSQIGTLKKVWEGSVSTGSITISESCYGKTLIFTLHVSGTSNYQGSDETVSFEVGAQDASGLLSSVREVIVYQNYRQVVTKKFSAYVTEDGRKITISENEERTVKRIDIR
;
A
#
# COMPACT_ATOMS: atom_id res chain seq x y z
N MET A 1 14.22 35.82 0.76
CA MET A 1 15.08 36.82 1.43
C MET A 1 16.15 37.26 0.45
N THR A 2 16.48 38.56 0.38
CA THR A 2 17.55 39.09 -0.49
C THR A 2 18.65 39.73 0.36
N ALA A 3 19.90 39.67 -0.08
CA ALA A 3 21.05 40.25 0.62
C ALA A 3 22.18 40.60 -0.37
N TYR A 4 23.06 41.51 0.05
CA TYR A 4 24.26 41.88 -0.72
C TYR A 4 25.48 41.09 -0.25
N PHE A 5 26.27 40.62 -1.21
CA PHE A 5 27.50 39.87 -0.99
C PHE A 5 28.70 40.65 -1.55
N ALA A 6 29.78 40.70 -0.76
CA ALA A 6 31.03 41.37 -1.14
C ALA A 6 31.97 40.46 -1.97
N VAL A 7 31.51 39.29 -2.38
CA VAL A 7 32.28 38.28 -3.09
C VAL A 7 31.50 37.76 -4.29
N ASP A 8 32.23 37.32 -5.32
CA ASP A 8 31.62 36.71 -6.51
C ASP A 8 31.20 35.26 -6.31
N ASN A 9 31.89 34.55 -5.42
CA ASN A 9 31.57 33.17 -5.09
C ASN A 9 30.35 33.13 -4.16
N ILE A 10 29.17 32.85 -4.73
CA ILE A 10 27.91 32.87 -3.99
C ILE A 10 27.77 31.58 -3.17
N PRO A 11 27.55 31.67 -1.84
CA PRO A 11 27.38 30.49 -1.00
C PRO A 11 26.18 29.64 -1.39
N ALA A 12 26.24 28.34 -1.07
CA ALA A 12 25.13 27.42 -1.26
C ALA A 12 23.85 27.92 -0.58
N GLY A 13 22.69 27.67 -1.21
CA GLY A 13 21.39 28.18 -0.77
C GLY A 13 21.10 29.63 -1.16
N TRP A 14 22.02 30.28 -1.90
CA TRP A 14 21.82 31.60 -2.49
C TRP A 14 22.13 31.55 -3.99
N ILE A 15 21.47 32.41 -4.75
CA ILE A 15 21.75 32.63 -6.17
C ILE A 15 21.90 34.11 -6.44
N ALA A 16 22.72 34.47 -7.43
CA ALA A 16 22.80 35.84 -7.92
C ALA A 16 21.41 36.27 -8.45
N PHE A 17 20.96 37.46 -8.06
CA PHE A 17 19.60 37.91 -8.38
C PHE A 17 19.40 38.01 -9.90
N ASP A 18 20.40 38.50 -10.62
CA ASP A 18 20.29 38.70 -12.07
C ASP A 18 20.35 37.39 -12.88
N SER A 19 20.70 36.27 -12.25
CA SER A 19 20.62 34.94 -12.88
C SER A 19 19.29 34.23 -12.64
N ILE A 20 18.33 34.84 -11.95
CA ILE A 20 17.03 34.23 -11.61
C ILE A 20 16.32 33.67 -12.85
N ARG A 21 16.30 34.45 -13.94
CA ARG A 21 15.57 34.08 -15.17
C ARG A 21 16.07 32.79 -15.82
N THR A 22 17.32 32.40 -15.56
CA THR A 22 17.95 31.20 -16.13
C THR A 22 18.14 30.09 -15.10
N THR A 23 18.34 30.44 -13.83
CA THR A 23 18.70 29.49 -12.77
C THR A 23 17.48 28.96 -12.02
N VAL A 24 16.44 29.77 -11.87
CA VAL A 24 15.22 29.40 -11.13
C VAL A 24 14.26 28.69 -12.06
N THR A 25 14.10 27.39 -11.85
CA THR A 25 13.15 26.54 -12.57
C THR A 25 12.23 25.83 -11.59
N GLN A 26 11.13 25.27 -12.11
CA GLN A 26 10.24 24.45 -11.30
C GLN A 26 10.94 23.22 -10.68
N GLN A 27 12.02 22.73 -11.30
CA GLN A 27 12.78 21.59 -10.80
C GLN A 27 13.83 21.98 -9.74
N ASN A 28 14.59 23.04 -9.99
CA ASN A 28 15.75 23.38 -9.15
C ASN A 28 15.34 24.15 -7.88
N TYR A 29 14.33 25.02 -7.98
CA TYR A 29 13.87 25.87 -6.88
C TYR A 29 12.34 26.03 -6.93
N PRO A 30 11.57 24.95 -6.71
CA PRO A 30 10.11 24.90 -6.97
C PRO A 30 9.33 25.99 -6.25
N GLU A 31 9.62 26.23 -4.97
CA GLU A 31 8.89 27.24 -4.16
C GLU A 31 9.20 28.66 -4.62
N LEU A 32 10.48 28.99 -4.85
CA LEU A 32 10.86 30.30 -5.35
C LEU A 32 10.27 30.55 -6.74
N TYR A 33 10.33 29.55 -7.62
CA TYR A 33 9.71 29.60 -8.94
C TYR A 33 8.21 29.88 -8.85
N ARG A 34 7.48 29.15 -7.99
CA ARG A 34 6.04 29.33 -7.75
C ARG A 34 5.71 30.74 -7.29
N HIS A 35 6.46 31.30 -6.34
CA HIS A 35 6.24 32.66 -5.85
C HIS A 35 6.48 33.72 -6.92
N LEU A 36 7.58 33.59 -7.68
CA LEU A 36 7.93 34.56 -8.72
C LEU A 36 6.95 34.50 -9.89
N VAL A 37 6.66 33.30 -10.42
CA VAL A 37 5.70 33.11 -11.51
C VAL A 37 4.29 33.51 -11.08
N GLY A 38 3.88 33.18 -9.85
CA GLY A 38 2.58 33.59 -9.33
C GLY A 38 2.38 35.11 -9.29
N LYS A 39 3.46 35.88 -9.09
CA LYS A 39 3.41 37.35 -9.08
C LYS A 39 3.56 37.97 -10.47
N TYR A 40 4.52 37.49 -11.26
CA TYR A 40 4.92 38.13 -12.52
C TYR A 40 4.36 37.41 -13.77
N GLY A 41 3.60 36.33 -13.59
CA GLY A 41 3.01 35.51 -14.64
C GLY A 41 3.99 34.57 -15.35
N SER A 42 5.27 34.95 -15.43
CA SER A 42 6.35 34.16 -16.01
C SER A 42 7.68 34.52 -15.34
N ILE A 43 8.61 33.56 -15.30
CA ILE A 43 9.97 33.81 -14.78
C ILE A 43 10.71 34.87 -15.61
N SER A 44 10.42 34.94 -16.92
CA SER A 44 10.99 35.94 -17.83
C SER A 44 10.60 37.38 -17.47
N ASN A 45 9.46 37.56 -16.80
CA ASN A 45 8.91 38.86 -16.45
C ASN A 45 9.42 39.37 -15.11
N VAL A 46 10.19 38.57 -14.36
CA VAL A 46 10.78 39.00 -13.09
C VAL A 46 11.77 40.15 -13.39
N PRO A 47 11.62 41.34 -12.78
CA PRO A 47 12.55 42.44 -12.97
C PRO A 47 13.94 42.05 -12.45
N LEU A 48 14.98 42.45 -13.17
CA LEU A 48 16.37 42.26 -12.75
C LEU A 48 16.86 43.47 -11.97
N ALA A 49 17.95 43.29 -11.23
CA ALA A 49 18.60 44.40 -10.54
C ALA A 49 19.32 45.31 -11.53
N GLU A 50 20.05 44.81 -12.53
CA GLU A 50 20.57 45.62 -13.67
C GLU A 50 21.28 46.94 -13.25
N ASP A 51 22.01 46.94 -12.13
CA ASP A 51 22.65 48.14 -11.52
C ASP A 51 21.68 49.19 -10.89
N ARG A 52 20.46 48.78 -10.56
CA ARG A 52 19.46 49.64 -9.90
C ARG A 52 19.68 49.74 -8.39
N PHE A 53 19.48 50.92 -7.84
CA PHE A 53 19.30 51.10 -6.40
C PHE A 53 17.98 50.49 -5.92
N ILE A 54 18.00 49.89 -4.73
CA ILE A 54 16.81 49.29 -4.11
C ILE A 54 16.20 50.28 -3.10
N ARG A 55 14.88 50.45 -3.18
CA ARG A 55 14.08 51.27 -2.25
C ARG A 55 12.85 50.49 -1.77
N ASN A 56 12.26 50.94 -0.66
CA ASN A 56 11.05 50.33 -0.13
C ASN A 56 9.84 50.59 -1.05
N ALA A 57 8.91 49.63 -1.08
CA ALA A 57 7.61 49.79 -1.75
C ALA A 57 6.71 50.68 -0.88
N SER A 58 6.60 51.95 -1.27
CA SER A 58 5.78 52.97 -0.61
C SER A 58 5.46 54.09 -1.59
N ASN A 59 4.58 55.02 -1.22
CA ASN A 59 4.16 56.16 -2.07
C ASN A 59 3.67 55.73 -3.45
N ASN A 60 2.74 54.76 -3.49
CA ASN A 60 2.15 54.18 -4.70
C ASN A 60 3.10 53.33 -5.57
N LEU A 61 4.36 53.12 -5.15
CA LEU A 61 5.25 52.18 -5.80
C LEU A 61 4.98 50.75 -5.33
N SER A 62 4.93 49.82 -6.28
CA SER A 62 4.71 48.40 -6.00
C SER A 62 6.03 47.62 -5.97
N VAL A 63 6.07 46.55 -5.18
CA VAL A 63 7.26 45.66 -5.15
C VAL A 63 7.49 45.09 -6.56
N GLY A 64 8.67 45.33 -7.13
CA GLY A 64 9.04 44.87 -8.48
C GLY A 64 8.84 45.92 -9.57
N GLU A 65 8.41 47.12 -9.24
CA GLU A 65 8.41 48.26 -10.17
C GLU A 65 9.85 48.77 -10.37
N THR A 66 10.20 49.10 -11.61
CA THR A 66 11.51 49.65 -11.98
C THR A 66 11.37 51.14 -12.30
N GLN A 67 12.32 51.96 -11.82
CA GLN A 67 12.38 53.39 -12.13
C GLN A 67 13.65 53.69 -12.92
N SER A 68 13.57 54.66 -13.84
CA SER A 68 14.75 55.27 -14.45
C SER A 68 15.42 56.23 -13.47
N ASP A 69 16.65 56.65 -13.78
CA ASP A 69 17.30 57.73 -13.06
C ASP A 69 16.48 59.02 -13.19
N GLU A 70 16.36 59.76 -12.09
CA GLU A 70 15.62 61.02 -12.06
C GLU A 70 16.33 62.01 -11.14
N ILE A 71 16.53 63.22 -11.64
CA ILE A 71 16.90 64.38 -10.83
C ILE A 71 15.64 65.20 -10.54
N LYS A 72 15.47 65.62 -9.28
CA LYS A 72 14.35 66.50 -8.93
C LYS A 72 14.39 67.76 -9.79
N LYS A 73 13.21 68.17 -10.26
CA LYS A 73 13.02 69.47 -10.93
C LYS A 73 13.60 70.57 -10.06
N HIS A 74 14.45 71.39 -10.67
CA HIS A 74 15.07 72.54 -10.06
C HIS A 74 15.21 73.64 -11.11
N VAL A 75 15.37 74.88 -10.64
CA VAL A 75 15.52 76.04 -11.51
C VAL A 75 16.89 76.66 -11.27
N HIS A 76 17.52 77.09 -12.35
CA HIS A 76 18.73 77.91 -12.31
C HIS A 76 18.34 79.34 -12.62
N LYS A 77 19.03 80.32 -12.01
CA LYS A 77 18.89 81.72 -12.41
C LYS A 77 19.59 81.91 -13.74
N VAL A 78 18.81 82.07 -14.80
CA VAL A 78 19.33 82.43 -16.12
C VAL A 78 19.29 83.96 -16.24
N ARG A 79 20.41 84.58 -16.61
CA ARG A 79 20.42 86.02 -16.90
C ARG A 79 19.70 86.24 -18.24
N THR A 80 18.81 87.22 -18.26
CA THR A 80 18.20 87.77 -19.46
C THR A 80 18.19 89.28 -19.33
N HIS A 81 18.36 89.99 -20.45
CA HIS A 81 18.20 91.44 -20.50
C HIS A 81 16.69 91.76 -20.44
N TRP A 82 16.07 92.05 -21.59
CA TRP A 82 14.62 92.07 -21.74
C TRP A 82 14.15 90.85 -22.51
N VAL A 83 13.05 90.24 -22.06
CA VAL A 83 12.48 89.04 -22.66
C VAL A 83 12.19 89.19 -24.18
N ASN A 84 11.92 90.43 -24.61
CA ASN A 84 11.63 90.80 -25.98
C ASN A 84 12.79 91.49 -26.73
N SER A 85 13.97 91.68 -26.11
CA SER A 85 15.10 92.28 -26.84
C SER A 85 15.61 91.32 -27.92
N SER A 86 15.99 91.83 -29.08
CA SER A 86 16.75 91.10 -30.11
C SER A 86 18.03 90.49 -29.53
N ASP A 87 18.64 91.15 -28.55
CA ASP A 87 19.84 90.69 -27.86
C ASP A 87 19.59 89.35 -27.15
N SER A 88 18.36 89.05 -26.76
CA SER A 88 18.03 87.80 -26.08
C SER A 88 18.10 86.56 -26.98
N ASN A 89 18.19 86.74 -28.31
CA ASN A 89 18.45 85.63 -29.25
C ASN A 89 19.85 85.02 -29.06
N ILE A 90 20.77 85.74 -28.43
CA ILE A 90 22.12 85.23 -28.14
C ILE A 90 22.12 84.30 -26.92
N PHE A 91 21.11 84.40 -26.05
CA PHE A 91 21.05 83.68 -24.77
C PHE A 91 20.26 82.36 -24.86
N TYR A 92 19.32 82.23 -25.80
CA TYR A 92 18.53 81.02 -26.04
C TYR A 92 17.88 81.03 -27.42
N ASP A 93 17.67 79.85 -27.99
CA ASP A 93 16.93 79.69 -29.25
C ASP A 93 15.44 80.02 -29.02
N LYS A 94 15.03 81.23 -29.42
CA LYS A 94 13.64 81.69 -29.25
C LYS A 94 12.62 80.87 -30.05
N THR A 95 13.04 80.08 -31.03
CA THR A 95 12.14 79.17 -31.76
C THR A 95 11.83 77.91 -30.95
N LYS A 96 12.67 77.58 -29.97
CA LYS A 96 12.55 76.40 -29.09
C LYS A 96 12.24 76.75 -27.64
N THR A 97 12.41 78.02 -27.26
CA THR A 97 12.23 78.49 -25.89
C THR A 97 10.82 79.05 -25.72
N VAL A 98 10.03 78.42 -24.85
CA VAL A 98 8.73 78.95 -24.44
C VAL A 98 8.93 80.01 -23.36
N ILE A 99 8.59 81.26 -23.68
CA ILE A 99 8.57 82.35 -22.71
C ILE A 99 7.29 82.21 -21.87
N ASP A 100 7.46 81.79 -20.61
CA ASP A 100 6.38 81.65 -19.63
C ASP A 100 6.25 82.93 -18.78
N SER A 101 5.02 83.40 -18.56
CA SER A 101 4.72 84.61 -17.78
C SER A 101 5.18 84.57 -16.31
N ARG A 102 5.58 83.39 -15.82
CA ARG A 102 6.12 83.19 -14.47
C ARG A 102 7.64 83.35 -14.39
N LEU A 103 8.33 83.59 -15.50
CA LEU A 103 9.76 83.92 -15.54
C LEU A 103 9.99 85.29 -14.87
N ARG A 104 10.66 85.29 -13.70
CA ARG A 104 11.00 86.54 -12.99
C ARG A 104 12.38 87.01 -13.40
N THR A 105 12.46 88.17 -14.04
CA THR A 105 13.71 88.85 -14.37
C THR A 105 14.09 89.82 -13.24
N SER A 106 15.37 89.86 -12.89
CA SER A 106 15.92 90.87 -11.97
C SER A 106 16.89 91.70 -12.79
N THR A 107 16.43 92.87 -13.22
CA THR A 107 17.21 93.84 -13.97
C THR A 107 17.97 94.73 -12.98
N THR A 108 19.27 94.48 -12.81
CA THR A 108 20.21 95.54 -12.43
C THR A 108 20.84 96.02 -13.73
N THR A 109 20.41 97.19 -14.19
CA THR A 109 20.95 97.86 -15.39
C THR A 109 22.27 98.55 -15.03
N ASP A 110 23.34 98.20 -15.73
CA ASP A 110 24.40 99.13 -16.11
C ASP A 110 24.72 98.94 -17.60
N ASP A 111 25.22 100.01 -18.22
CA ASP A 111 25.33 100.15 -19.68
C ASP A 111 26.53 99.40 -20.28
N ASN A 112 27.06 98.39 -19.57
CA ASN A 112 28.29 97.70 -19.95
C ASN A 112 28.04 96.19 -20.12
N LEU A 113 27.87 95.74 -21.37
CA LEU A 113 27.67 94.32 -21.69
C LEU A 113 28.82 93.39 -21.23
N SER A 114 29.99 93.94 -20.90
CA SER A 114 31.18 93.17 -20.54
C SER A 114 31.21 92.63 -19.10
N ASP A 115 30.36 93.13 -18.19
CA ASP A 115 30.32 92.67 -16.78
C ASP A 115 29.23 91.64 -16.50
N ASN A 116 28.40 91.33 -17.51
CA ASN A 116 27.20 90.56 -17.31
C ASN A 116 27.28 89.11 -17.82
N GLY A 117 28.21 88.30 -17.31
CA GLY A 117 28.42 86.92 -17.79
C GLY A 117 27.66 85.83 -17.02
N PHE A 118 26.79 85.05 -17.70
CA PHE A 118 26.69 83.58 -17.56
C PHE A 118 26.07 82.95 -18.83
N MET A 119 26.69 81.88 -19.32
CA MET A 119 26.33 81.14 -20.55
C MET A 119 25.84 79.72 -20.19
N HIS A 120 24.89 79.16 -20.94
CA HIS A 120 24.53 77.75 -20.84
C HIS A 120 25.40 76.90 -21.80
N PRO A 121 26.27 76.02 -21.28
CA PRO A 121 27.12 75.20 -22.14
C PRO A 121 26.33 74.12 -22.87
N LEU A 122 26.75 73.79 -24.09
CA LEU A 122 26.31 72.59 -24.82
C LEU A 122 26.83 71.34 -24.09
N LEU A 123 26.17 70.19 -24.30
CA LEU A 123 26.54 68.92 -23.64
C LEU A 123 27.96 68.44 -23.98
N ASP A 124 28.51 68.85 -25.10
CA ASP A 124 29.89 68.56 -25.57
C ASP A 124 30.90 69.65 -25.17
N SER A 125 30.47 70.68 -24.44
CA SER A 125 31.35 71.72 -23.91
C SER A 125 32.13 71.21 -22.70
N PRO A 126 33.41 71.61 -22.51
CA PRO A 126 34.17 71.30 -21.30
C PRO A 126 33.56 71.89 -20.01
N MET A 127 32.57 72.77 -20.13
CA MET A 127 31.81 73.36 -19.01
C MET A 127 30.55 72.54 -18.65
N ALA A 128 30.15 71.57 -19.47
CA ALA A 128 29.17 70.57 -19.10
C ALA A 128 29.85 69.59 -18.13
N THR A 129 29.40 69.60 -16.88
CA THR A 129 29.95 68.77 -15.82
C THR A 129 29.00 67.62 -15.53
N GLY A 130 29.54 66.41 -15.36
CA GLY A 130 28.75 65.18 -15.15
C GLY A 130 29.27 64.02 -15.99
N GLY A 131 28.66 62.86 -15.82
CA GLY A 131 28.91 61.66 -16.63
C GLY A 131 27.62 61.15 -17.26
N ASN A 132 27.66 59.95 -17.82
CA ASN A 132 26.51 59.33 -18.50
C ASN A 132 25.37 58.88 -17.55
N GLU A 133 25.55 59.00 -16.24
CA GLU A 133 24.65 58.45 -15.22
C GLU A 133 24.49 59.43 -14.04
N THR A 134 23.25 59.61 -13.57
CA THR A 134 22.96 60.39 -12.37
C THR A 134 22.86 59.48 -11.14
N ARG A 135 23.87 59.49 -10.27
CA ARG A 135 23.85 58.73 -9.00
C ARG A 135 24.67 59.37 -7.87
N PRO A 136 24.34 59.09 -6.59
CA PRO A 136 25.25 59.34 -5.48
C PRO A 136 26.44 58.36 -5.51
N LYS A 137 27.41 58.55 -4.60
CA LYS A 137 28.48 57.57 -4.39
C LYS A 137 27.89 56.22 -3.98
N SER A 138 28.35 55.14 -4.61
CA SER A 138 27.89 53.77 -4.36
C SER A 138 29.06 52.80 -4.18
N LEU A 139 28.80 51.72 -3.45
CA LEU A 139 29.67 50.55 -3.37
C LEU A 139 28.97 49.41 -4.12
N ILE A 140 29.70 48.73 -5.00
CA ILE A 140 29.14 47.66 -5.84
C ILE A 140 29.28 46.33 -5.10
N LEU A 141 28.14 45.69 -4.84
CA LEU A 141 28.03 44.38 -4.21
C LEU A 141 27.06 43.52 -5.03
N LYS A 142 27.18 42.20 -4.90
CA LYS A 142 26.33 41.27 -5.63
C LYS A 142 25.01 41.07 -4.88
N LEU A 143 23.90 41.49 -5.48
CA LEU A 143 22.58 41.17 -4.93
C LEU A 143 22.28 39.69 -5.15
N CYS A 144 21.92 39.00 -4.08
CA CYS A 144 21.57 37.59 -4.09
C CYS A 144 20.20 37.38 -3.46
N ILE A 145 19.51 36.32 -3.91
CA ILE A 145 18.27 35.84 -3.32
C ILE A 145 18.49 34.46 -2.70
N LYS A 146 17.91 34.26 -1.53
CA LYS A 146 17.86 32.99 -0.83
C LYS A 146 16.99 32.04 -1.64
N ALA A 147 17.59 30.95 -2.08
CA ALA A 147 16.97 29.90 -2.87
C ALA A 147 17.34 28.57 -2.21
N ILE A 148 16.58 28.23 -1.16
CA ILE A 148 16.68 26.93 -0.49
C ILE A 148 15.60 26.04 -1.09
N ASN A 149 15.95 24.79 -1.40
CA ASN A 149 14.94 23.79 -1.71
C ASN A 149 14.13 23.52 -0.43
N SER A 150 12.83 23.27 -0.53
CA SER A 150 11.96 23.04 0.65
C SER A 150 12.38 21.84 1.52
N LEU A 151 13.44 21.12 1.13
CA LEU A 151 14.02 19.97 1.79
C LEU A 151 15.36 20.26 2.50
N ASP A 152 16.08 21.34 2.17
CA ASP A 152 17.45 21.52 2.72
C ASP A 152 17.46 21.97 4.20
N ASP A 153 16.33 22.49 4.71
CA ASP A 153 16.12 22.84 6.13
C ASP A 153 15.16 21.86 6.85
N VAL A 154 14.71 20.78 6.18
CA VAL A 154 13.79 19.79 6.77
C VAL A 154 14.57 18.60 7.31
N GLN A 155 14.75 18.54 8.63
CA GLN A 155 15.10 17.31 9.32
C GLN A 155 13.89 16.39 9.38
N PHE A 156 13.93 15.30 8.62
CA PHE A 156 12.94 14.22 8.72
C PHE A 156 13.22 13.40 9.99
N TRP A 157 12.28 13.42 10.93
CA TRP A 157 12.35 12.60 12.14
C TRP A 157 11.58 11.29 11.90
N VAL A 158 12.28 10.18 11.68
CA VAL A 158 11.67 8.84 11.75
C VAL A 158 12.04 8.23 13.10
N LYS A 159 11.08 8.16 14.01
CA LYS A 159 11.27 7.56 15.35
C LYS A 159 11.41 6.05 15.21
N ALA A 160 12.63 5.53 15.41
CA ALA A 160 12.88 4.14 15.70
C ALA A 160 13.86 4.03 16.89
N PHE A 161 13.35 3.54 18.02
CA PHE A 161 14.11 2.93 19.12
C PHE A 161 15.25 3.72 19.81
N GLY A 162 15.02 4.98 20.17
CA GLY A 162 15.52 5.51 21.46
C GLY A 162 17.01 5.84 21.62
N VAL A 163 17.78 6.06 20.55
CA VAL A 163 19.16 6.59 20.66
C VAL A 163 19.37 7.74 19.66
N VAL A 164 20.05 8.81 20.08
CA VAL A 164 20.38 9.98 19.25
C VAL A 164 21.83 9.86 18.76
N GLU A 165 22.02 9.22 17.62
CA GLU A 165 23.23 9.30 16.78
C GLU A 165 22.86 9.93 15.42
N ASN A 166 23.84 10.50 14.71
CA ASN A 166 23.64 11.15 13.42
C ASN A 166 23.17 10.14 12.35
N ALA A 167 21.85 10.00 12.21
CA ALA A 167 21.15 9.08 11.31
C ALA A 167 21.13 9.54 9.82
N GLY A 168 22.05 10.41 9.42
CA GLY A 168 22.10 11.00 8.07
C GLY A 168 22.71 10.10 6.99
N ALA A 169 23.35 8.98 7.35
CA ALA A 169 23.65 7.92 6.41
C ALA A 169 22.54 6.87 6.54
N LEU A 170 21.52 6.94 5.66
CA LEU A 170 20.78 5.74 5.33
C LEU A 170 21.83 4.77 4.78
N ASP A 171 22.21 3.77 5.57
CA ASP A 171 23.04 2.70 5.06
C ASP A 171 22.16 1.87 4.12
N ALA A 172 22.12 2.31 2.86
CA ALA A 172 21.41 1.63 1.79
C ALA A 172 21.91 0.19 1.63
N GLY A 173 23.14 -0.11 2.05
CA GLY A 173 23.67 -1.47 2.16
C GLY A 173 22.94 -2.28 3.22
N THR A 174 22.85 -1.78 4.46
CA THR A 174 22.07 -2.42 5.53
C THR A 174 20.59 -2.55 5.18
N LEU A 175 19.98 -1.54 4.54
CA LEU A 175 18.59 -1.61 4.11
C LEU A 175 18.39 -2.66 3.01
N ALA A 176 19.26 -2.70 2.00
CA ALA A 176 19.20 -3.71 0.95
C ALA A 176 19.41 -5.13 1.51
N GLN A 177 20.33 -5.30 2.46
CA GLN A 177 20.54 -6.57 3.16
C GLN A 177 19.30 -6.99 3.95
N ASN A 178 18.67 -6.06 4.68
CA ASN A 178 17.45 -6.35 5.43
C ASN A 178 16.28 -6.71 4.51
N MET A 179 16.12 -6.02 3.37
CA MET A 179 15.11 -6.36 2.37
C MET A 179 15.35 -7.74 1.77
N GLN A 180 16.60 -8.05 1.38
CA GLN A 180 16.97 -9.38 0.88
C GLN A 180 16.72 -10.48 1.92
N SER A 181 17.05 -10.21 3.18
CA SER A 181 16.80 -11.15 4.28
C SER A 181 15.30 -11.40 4.49
N VAL A 182 14.47 -10.37 4.39
CA VAL A 182 13.00 -10.51 4.47
C VAL A 182 12.47 -11.31 3.29
N GLU A 183 12.93 -11.04 2.07
CA GLU A 183 12.53 -11.80 0.87
C GLU A 183 12.92 -13.28 0.98
N GLN A 184 14.14 -13.57 1.43
CA GLN A 184 14.60 -14.94 1.66
C GLN A 184 13.72 -15.64 2.71
N LYS A 185 13.40 -14.97 3.82
CA LYS A 185 12.59 -15.54 4.89
C LYS A 185 11.14 -15.78 4.47
N ILE A 186 10.59 -14.93 3.60
CA ILE A 186 9.28 -15.17 2.97
C ILE A 186 9.33 -16.42 2.09
N GLU A 187 10.39 -16.61 1.31
CA GLU A 187 10.53 -17.78 0.45
C GLU A 187 10.71 -19.06 1.27
N GLU A 188 11.56 -19.04 2.29
CA GLU A 188 11.74 -20.17 3.22
C GLU A 188 10.41 -20.56 3.89
N ASN A 189 9.63 -19.58 4.37
CA ASN A 189 8.32 -19.84 4.97
C ASN A 189 7.34 -20.45 3.96
N LYS A 190 7.30 -19.96 2.72
CA LYS A 190 6.46 -20.54 1.66
C LYS A 190 6.83 -22.00 1.41
N GLN A 191 8.13 -22.30 1.28
CA GLN A 191 8.62 -23.66 1.05
C GLN A 191 8.33 -24.60 2.24
N SER A 192 8.46 -24.11 3.48
CA SER A 192 8.09 -24.88 4.67
C SER A 192 6.61 -25.23 4.68
N THR A 193 5.74 -24.23 4.47
CA THR A 193 4.28 -24.43 4.39
C THR A 193 3.89 -25.40 3.28
N LEU A 194 4.53 -25.31 2.10
CA LEU A 194 4.30 -26.23 1.00
C LEU A 194 4.68 -27.67 1.36
N ARG A 195 5.80 -27.88 2.08
CA ARG A 195 6.21 -29.22 2.56
C ARG A 195 5.21 -29.77 3.57
N GLU A 196 4.76 -28.97 4.53
CA GLU A 196 3.77 -29.37 5.53
C GLU A 196 2.44 -29.78 4.87
N ILE A 197 1.95 -29.00 3.90
CA ILE A 197 0.74 -29.33 3.14
C ILE A 197 0.89 -30.64 2.37
N ASN A 198 2.04 -30.87 1.72
CA ASN A 198 2.29 -32.11 0.98
C ASN A 198 2.36 -33.33 1.90
N ASN A 199 3.00 -33.20 3.07
CA ASN A 199 3.04 -34.25 4.07
C ASN A 199 1.64 -34.57 4.61
N ALA A 200 0.85 -33.54 4.95
CA ALA A 200 -0.52 -33.71 5.40
C ALA A 200 -1.39 -34.40 4.33
N LYS A 201 -1.24 -34.02 3.05
CA LYS A 201 -1.94 -34.66 1.93
C LYS A 201 -1.59 -36.14 1.81
N ALA A 202 -0.31 -36.49 1.95
CA ALA A 202 0.15 -37.87 1.89
C ALA A 202 -0.42 -38.70 3.05
N ASP A 203 -0.39 -38.16 4.27
CA ASP A 203 -0.92 -38.82 5.46
C ASP A 203 -2.44 -39.03 5.38
N ILE A 204 -3.20 -38.00 5.00
CA ILE A 204 -4.65 -38.09 4.76
C ILE A 204 -4.96 -39.18 3.73
N ASN A 205 -4.18 -39.26 2.65
CA ASN A 205 -4.40 -40.28 1.62
C ASN A 205 -4.14 -41.70 2.16
N GLN A 206 -3.10 -41.88 2.98
CA GLN A 206 -2.82 -43.17 3.64
C GLN A 206 -3.96 -43.56 4.60
N GLN A 207 -4.40 -42.63 5.45
CA GLN A 207 -5.52 -42.86 6.37
C GLN A 207 -6.80 -43.22 5.61
N PHE A 208 -7.08 -42.54 4.50
CA PHE A 208 -8.25 -42.82 3.66
C PHE A 208 -8.20 -44.22 3.03
N LEU A 209 -7.05 -44.63 2.49
CA LEU A 209 -6.86 -45.98 1.95
C LEU A 209 -7.01 -47.06 3.03
N GLN A 210 -6.48 -46.82 4.23
CA GLN A 210 -6.62 -47.73 5.36
C GLN A 210 -8.07 -47.84 5.82
N ALA A 211 -8.80 -46.72 5.88
CA ALA A 211 -10.23 -46.70 6.23
C ALA A 211 -11.05 -47.49 5.20
N GLN A 212 -10.79 -47.31 3.89
CA GLN A 212 -11.44 -48.12 2.85
C GLN A 212 -11.17 -49.62 3.03
N LYS A 213 -9.93 -50.00 3.33
CA LYS A 213 -9.58 -51.40 3.59
C LYS A 213 -10.32 -51.96 4.80
N ASN A 214 -10.38 -51.23 5.90
CA ASN A 214 -11.08 -51.66 7.10
C ASN A 214 -12.59 -51.82 6.85
N LEU A 215 -13.21 -50.87 6.14
CA LEU A 215 -14.62 -50.94 5.75
C LEU A 215 -14.93 -52.16 4.88
N SER A 216 -14.04 -52.52 3.95
CA SER A 216 -14.21 -53.71 3.10
C SER A 216 -14.26 -55.03 3.89
N GLN A 217 -13.70 -55.07 5.11
CA GLN A 217 -13.66 -56.27 5.96
C GLN A 217 -14.90 -56.43 6.86
N ILE A 218 -15.64 -55.35 7.16
CA ILE A 218 -16.77 -55.35 8.12
C ILE A 218 -18.09 -55.87 7.48
N GLY A 219 -18.12 -56.04 6.16
CA GLY A 219 -19.34 -56.33 5.39
C GLY A 219 -19.49 -57.73 4.79
N THR A 220 -18.50 -58.63 4.93
CA THR A 220 -18.55 -59.93 4.23
C THR A 220 -19.20 -61.01 5.09
N LEU A 221 -20.49 -61.31 4.83
CA LEU A 221 -21.12 -62.52 5.35
C LEU A 221 -20.37 -63.73 4.81
N LYS A 222 -19.83 -64.55 5.71
CA LYS A 222 -19.14 -65.78 5.34
C LYS A 222 -20.08 -66.96 5.55
N LYS A 223 -20.47 -67.62 4.46
CA LYS A 223 -21.21 -68.89 4.53
C LYS A 223 -20.32 -69.96 5.14
N VAL A 224 -20.69 -70.47 6.30
CA VAL A 224 -19.94 -71.49 7.04
C VAL A 224 -20.58 -72.87 6.99
N TRP A 225 -21.84 -72.94 6.58
CA TRP A 225 -22.57 -74.18 6.38
C TRP A 225 -23.79 -74.00 5.47
N GLU A 226 -24.14 -75.05 4.72
CA GLU A 226 -25.33 -75.14 3.89
C GLU A 226 -25.82 -76.60 3.86
N GLY A 227 -27.12 -76.81 3.95
CA GLY A 227 -27.69 -78.15 4.05
C GLY A 227 -29.18 -78.12 4.39
N SER A 228 -29.68 -79.20 4.98
CA SER A 228 -31.06 -79.26 5.48
C SER A 228 -31.09 -80.06 6.77
N VAL A 229 -31.31 -79.37 7.90
CA VAL A 229 -31.36 -79.99 9.23
C VAL A 229 -32.54 -79.42 10.00
N SER A 230 -33.48 -80.28 10.40
CA SER A 230 -34.56 -79.91 11.32
C SER A 230 -34.07 -80.00 12.77
N THR A 231 -33.51 -81.13 13.20
CA THR A 231 -32.96 -81.30 14.55
C THR A 231 -31.63 -82.06 14.52
N GLY A 232 -30.79 -81.89 15.55
CA GLY A 232 -29.50 -82.58 15.66
C GLY A 232 -28.29 -81.64 15.56
N SER A 233 -27.11 -82.19 15.28
CA SER A 233 -25.86 -81.42 15.28
C SER A 233 -25.37 -81.06 13.88
N ILE A 234 -25.00 -79.80 13.71
CA ILE A 234 -24.37 -79.22 12.53
C ILE A 234 -22.91 -78.94 12.88
N THR A 235 -21.97 -79.23 11.98
CA THR A 235 -20.57 -78.81 12.11
C THR A 235 -20.28 -77.73 11.08
N ILE A 236 -19.87 -76.55 11.54
CA ILE A 236 -19.54 -75.41 10.70
C ILE A 236 -18.03 -75.35 10.41
N SER A 237 -17.65 -74.70 9.30
CA SER A 237 -16.27 -74.72 8.79
C SER A 237 -15.25 -73.95 9.64
N GLU A 238 -15.69 -73.11 10.58
CA GLU A 238 -14.84 -72.36 11.50
C GLU A 238 -15.55 -72.09 12.83
N SER A 239 -14.79 -71.69 13.85
CA SER A 239 -15.38 -71.36 15.15
C SER A 239 -16.24 -70.10 15.07
N CYS A 240 -17.41 -70.12 15.72
CA CYS A 240 -18.35 -69.00 15.78
C CYS A 240 -18.17 -68.07 16.98
N TYR A 241 -17.27 -68.36 17.93
CA TYR A 241 -17.03 -67.47 19.08
C TYR A 241 -16.58 -66.07 18.66
N GLY A 242 -17.12 -65.05 19.35
CA GLY A 242 -16.86 -63.64 19.08
C GLY A 242 -17.47 -63.13 17.76
N LYS A 243 -18.42 -63.87 17.18
CA LYS A 243 -19.04 -63.56 15.88
C LYS A 243 -20.56 -63.68 15.96
N THR A 244 -21.24 -63.14 14.96
CA THR A 244 -22.70 -63.24 14.83
C THR A 244 -23.04 -64.38 13.89
N LEU A 245 -23.69 -65.42 14.41
CA LEU A 245 -24.29 -66.49 13.60
C LEU A 245 -25.61 -66.02 13.02
N ILE A 246 -25.80 -66.28 11.74
CA ILE A 246 -27.01 -65.92 11.00
C ILE A 246 -27.55 -67.20 10.36
N PHE A 247 -28.68 -67.68 10.84
CA PHE A 247 -29.35 -68.87 10.35
C PHE A 247 -30.42 -68.48 9.35
N THR A 248 -30.38 -69.09 8.17
CA THR A 248 -31.50 -69.08 7.21
C THR A 248 -32.34 -70.31 7.45
N LEU A 249 -33.57 -70.12 7.91
CA LEU A 249 -34.53 -71.18 8.26
C LEU A 249 -35.62 -71.25 7.19
N HIS A 250 -35.90 -72.44 6.69
CA HIS A 250 -36.98 -72.67 5.74
C HIS A 250 -38.20 -73.27 6.43
N VAL A 251 -39.37 -72.68 6.20
CA VAL A 251 -40.62 -73.06 6.86
C VAL A 251 -41.27 -74.24 6.13
N SER A 252 -41.35 -75.40 6.79
CA SER A 252 -41.88 -76.65 6.25
C SER A 252 -43.26 -77.07 6.80
N GLY A 253 -43.88 -76.24 7.63
CA GLY A 253 -45.14 -76.53 8.35
C GLY A 253 -46.44 -76.09 7.68
N THR A 254 -47.57 -76.30 8.37
CA THR A 254 -48.90 -75.82 7.93
C THR A 254 -49.15 -74.37 8.36
N SER A 255 -48.27 -73.45 7.96
CA SER A 255 -48.41 -72.02 8.21
C SER A 255 -48.73 -71.25 6.94
N ASN A 256 -49.29 -70.03 7.06
CA ASN A 256 -49.51 -69.14 5.91
C ASN A 256 -48.20 -68.68 5.23
N TYR A 257 -47.05 -69.01 5.81
CA TYR A 257 -45.70 -68.71 5.32
C TYR A 257 -44.97 -69.99 4.88
N GLN A 258 -45.69 -71.09 4.62
CA GLN A 258 -45.09 -72.32 4.12
C GLN A 258 -44.26 -72.04 2.86
N GLY A 259 -43.01 -72.50 2.86
CA GLY A 259 -42.09 -72.33 1.74
C GLY A 259 -41.28 -71.03 1.73
N SER A 260 -41.45 -70.12 2.69
CA SER A 260 -40.58 -68.94 2.82
C SER A 260 -39.31 -69.23 3.62
N ASP A 261 -38.30 -68.39 3.42
CA ASP A 261 -37.07 -68.39 4.22
C ASP A 261 -37.11 -67.24 5.23
N GLU A 262 -36.72 -67.54 6.47
CA GLU A 262 -36.63 -66.62 7.59
C GLU A 262 -35.16 -66.49 8.03
N THR A 263 -34.78 -65.37 8.65
CA THR A 263 -33.42 -65.20 9.18
C THR A 263 -33.46 -64.97 10.68
N VAL A 264 -32.65 -65.73 11.42
CA VAL A 264 -32.45 -65.55 12.86
C VAL A 264 -30.97 -65.35 13.13
N SER A 265 -30.64 -64.32 13.92
CA SER A 265 -29.25 -64.01 14.27
C SER A 265 -28.97 -64.17 15.77
N PHE A 266 -27.77 -64.64 16.08
CA PHE A 266 -27.28 -64.89 17.43
C PHE A 266 -25.88 -64.31 17.56
N GLU A 267 -25.67 -63.49 18.59
CA GLU A 267 -24.33 -63.07 18.99
C GLU A 267 -23.72 -64.18 19.84
N VAL A 268 -22.62 -64.76 19.35
CA VAL A 268 -21.86 -65.75 20.10
C VAL A 268 -20.77 -64.99 20.85
N GLY A 269 -20.83 -65.02 22.19
CA GLY A 269 -19.86 -64.36 23.05
C GLY A 269 -18.42 -64.88 22.88
N ALA A 270 -17.51 -64.35 23.70
CA ALA A 270 -16.14 -64.87 23.77
C ALA A 270 -16.13 -66.31 24.30
N GLN A 271 -15.12 -67.10 23.92
CA GLN A 271 -14.95 -68.47 24.41
C GLN A 271 -14.70 -68.46 25.93
N ASP A 272 -15.56 -69.10 26.70
CA ASP A 272 -15.35 -69.39 28.11
C ASP A 272 -14.99 -70.87 28.32
N ALA A 273 -14.44 -71.21 29.48
CA ALA A 273 -13.98 -72.56 29.81
C ALA A 273 -15.13 -73.59 29.97
N SER A 274 -16.39 -73.16 29.87
CA SER A 274 -17.59 -74.02 29.94
C SER A 274 -18.21 -74.31 28.57
N GLY A 275 -17.85 -73.54 27.53
CA GLY A 275 -18.15 -73.86 26.15
C GLY A 275 -19.62 -73.84 25.74
N LEU A 276 -20.57 -73.46 26.60
CA LEU A 276 -22.00 -73.66 26.37
C LEU A 276 -22.74 -72.33 26.19
N LEU A 277 -22.96 -71.91 24.94
CA LEU A 277 -23.96 -70.89 24.63
C LEU A 277 -25.34 -71.58 24.61
N SER A 278 -26.18 -71.33 25.62
CA SER A 278 -27.62 -71.67 25.57
C SER A 278 -28.43 -70.46 25.14
N SER A 279 -28.77 -70.34 23.85
CA SER A 279 -29.64 -69.27 23.37
C SER A 279 -30.94 -69.86 22.83
N VAL A 280 -32.04 -69.58 23.54
CA VAL A 280 -33.41 -69.87 23.09
C VAL A 280 -33.95 -68.56 22.53
N ARG A 281 -34.28 -68.53 21.23
CA ARG A 281 -34.95 -67.39 20.61
C ARG A 281 -36.37 -67.80 20.23
N GLU A 282 -37.31 -66.98 20.64
CA GLU A 282 -38.71 -67.09 20.29
C GLU A 282 -38.95 -66.43 18.94
N VAL A 283 -39.29 -67.22 17.92
CA VAL A 283 -39.66 -66.74 16.59
C VAL A 283 -41.17 -66.53 16.57
N ILE A 284 -41.60 -65.28 16.48
CA ILE A 284 -43.02 -64.89 16.45
C ILE A 284 -43.60 -65.21 15.07
N VAL A 285 -44.62 -66.08 15.00
CA VAL A 285 -45.37 -66.35 13.76
C VAL A 285 -46.85 -66.06 13.95
N TYR A 286 -47.45 -65.38 12.98
CA TYR A 286 -48.88 -65.16 12.93
C TYR A 286 -49.57 -66.34 12.24
N GLN A 287 -50.40 -67.09 12.97
CA GLN A 287 -51.35 -68.02 12.34
C GLN A 287 -52.71 -67.34 12.21
N ASN A 288 -53.20 -67.24 10.97
CA ASN A 288 -54.57 -66.81 10.63
C ASN A 288 -54.99 -65.41 11.14
N TYR A 289 -54.10 -64.41 11.02
CA TYR A 289 -54.37 -62.97 11.24
C TYR A 289 -54.94 -62.55 12.62
N ARG A 290 -55.14 -63.46 13.58
CA ARG A 290 -55.68 -63.14 14.91
C ARG A 290 -55.03 -63.88 16.10
N GLN A 291 -54.09 -64.80 15.86
CA GLN A 291 -53.33 -65.46 16.92
C GLN A 291 -51.82 -65.31 16.68
N VAL A 292 -51.10 -64.83 17.70
CA VAL A 292 -49.65 -64.87 17.78
C VAL A 292 -49.26 -66.22 18.36
N VAL A 293 -48.62 -67.07 17.57
CA VAL A 293 -48.05 -68.33 18.04
C VAL A 293 -46.54 -68.15 18.09
N THR A 294 -46.00 -68.17 19.30
CA THR A 294 -44.56 -68.12 19.51
C THR A 294 -43.97 -69.50 19.24
N LYS A 295 -43.07 -69.59 18.27
CA LYS A 295 -42.40 -70.82 17.87
C LYS A 295 -40.95 -70.79 18.36
N LYS A 296 -40.47 -71.83 19.03
CA LYS A 296 -39.12 -71.81 19.63
C LYS A 296 -38.06 -72.29 18.64
N PHE A 297 -36.97 -71.53 18.52
CA PHE A 297 -35.73 -71.98 17.90
C PHE A 297 -34.61 -71.94 18.94
N SER A 298 -34.02 -73.11 19.17
CA SER A 298 -33.02 -73.32 20.22
C SER A 298 -31.78 -73.95 19.62
N ALA A 299 -30.65 -73.24 19.71
CA ALA A 299 -29.35 -73.67 19.21
C ALA A 299 -28.29 -73.56 20.31
N TYR A 300 -27.47 -74.61 20.42
CA TYR A 300 -26.37 -74.70 21.38
C TYR A 300 -25.04 -74.82 20.65
N VAL A 301 -24.07 -74.02 21.04
CA VAL A 301 -22.70 -74.12 20.54
C VAL A 301 -21.90 -74.95 21.54
N THR A 302 -21.06 -75.87 21.04
CA THR A 302 -20.13 -76.67 21.84
C THR A 302 -18.81 -75.94 22.13
N GLU A 303 -18.00 -76.49 23.04
CA GLU A 303 -16.73 -75.91 23.52
C GLU A 303 -15.70 -75.56 22.42
N ASP A 304 -15.71 -76.28 21.29
CA ASP A 304 -14.84 -76.00 20.14
C ASP A 304 -15.36 -74.86 19.23
N GLY A 305 -16.56 -74.35 19.50
CA GLY A 305 -17.23 -73.31 18.74
C GLY A 305 -17.61 -73.71 17.31
N ARG A 306 -17.48 -75.00 16.95
CA ARG A 306 -17.69 -75.49 15.57
C ARG A 306 -18.87 -76.41 15.44
N LYS A 307 -19.33 -77.02 16.52
CA LYS A 307 -20.53 -77.86 16.49
C LYS A 307 -21.71 -77.11 17.12
N ILE A 308 -22.78 -77.03 16.35
CA ILE A 308 -24.03 -76.37 16.72
C ILE A 308 -25.10 -77.44 16.83
N THR A 309 -25.71 -77.59 18.00
CA THR A 309 -26.80 -78.54 18.22
C THR A 309 -28.12 -77.79 18.22
N ILE A 310 -29.00 -78.15 17.28
CA ILE A 310 -30.35 -77.65 17.16
C ILE A 310 -31.26 -78.58 17.97
N SER A 311 -31.77 -78.09 19.11
CA SER A 311 -32.63 -78.90 19.99
C SER A 311 -34.10 -78.72 19.72
N GLU A 312 -34.51 -77.53 19.30
CA GLU A 312 -35.91 -77.20 19.00
C GLU A 312 -35.92 -76.36 17.73
N ASN A 313 -36.64 -76.85 16.71
CA ASN A 313 -36.75 -76.19 15.41
C ASN A 313 -38.11 -76.44 14.75
N GLU A 314 -39.12 -76.75 15.56
CA GLU A 314 -40.52 -77.04 15.18
C GLU A 314 -40.73 -77.44 13.70
N GLU A 315 -41.53 -76.69 12.94
CA GLU A 315 -41.80 -76.96 11.53
C GLU A 315 -40.82 -76.22 10.59
N ARG A 316 -39.54 -76.11 10.98
CA ARG A 316 -38.50 -75.41 10.22
C ARG A 316 -37.30 -76.31 9.96
N THR A 317 -36.55 -75.95 8.92
CA THR A 317 -35.29 -76.61 8.56
C THR A 317 -34.21 -75.55 8.36
N VAL A 318 -33.05 -75.72 8.99
CA VAL A 318 -31.89 -74.85 8.76
C VAL A 318 -31.38 -75.13 7.34
N LYS A 319 -31.32 -74.11 6.49
CA LYS A 319 -30.79 -74.21 5.12
C LYS A 319 -29.37 -73.70 4.98
N ARG A 320 -29.03 -72.65 5.72
CA ARG A 320 -27.72 -71.99 5.64
C ARG A 320 -27.36 -71.38 6.98
N ILE A 321 -26.07 -71.38 7.27
CA ILE A 321 -25.50 -70.62 8.38
C ILE A 321 -24.40 -69.73 7.80
N ASP A 322 -24.54 -68.43 8.02
CA ASP A 322 -23.54 -67.42 7.74
C ASP A 322 -22.96 -66.90 9.06
N ILE A 323 -21.72 -66.44 9.03
CA ILE A 323 -21.09 -65.73 10.14
C ILE A 323 -20.74 -64.31 9.69
N ARG A 324 -20.94 -63.37 10.61
CA ARG A 324 -20.50 -61.98 10.52
C ARG A 324 -19.54 -61.64 11.67
#